data_AF-A0A7M5UGK6-F1
#
_entry.id   AF-A0A7M5UGK6-F1
#
_cell.length_a   1.000
_cell.length_b   1.000
_cell.length_c   1.000
_cell.angle_alpha   90.00
_cell.angle_beta   90.00
_cell.angle_gamma   90.00
#
_symmetry.space_group_name_H-M   'P 1'
#
loop_
_entity.id
_entity.type
_entity.pdbx_description
1 polymer ?
#
loop_
_entity_poly.entity_id
_entity_poly.type
_entity_poly.pdbx_seq_one_letter_code
_entity_poly.pdbx_strand_id
1 'polypeptide(L)'
;MQLTLNLFRKLGWRPRSVGTPGRQWSGKNRRIRAVTSGMKKRMRDKENRIASVEEMIQFSYLTKEEAEIPKEKLEEIESIKNRMLWQKRILGHDVFGLGAGKPSPLDHFMVTDTRRYSKKDDE
;
A
#
# COMPACT_ATOMS: atom_id res chain seq x y z
N MET A 1 55.37 8.04 37.95
CA MET A 1 54.66 8.54 36.74
C MET A 1 53.19 8.94 36.96
N GLN A 2 52.65 9.00 38.19
CA GLN A 2 51.24 9.40 38.42
C GLN A 2 51.01 10.93 38.48
N LEU A 3 52.06 11.72 38.75
CA LEU A 3 51.96 13.18 38.91
C LEU A 3 51.65 13.92 37.61
N THR A 4 52.05 13.40 36.46
CA THR A 4 51.87 14.04 35.15
C THR A 4 50.40 13.99 34.68
N LEU A 5 49.72 12.86 34.88
CA LEU A 5 48.31 12.68 34.49
C LEU A 5 47.35 13.63 35.21
N ASN A 6 47.63 13.98 36.47
CA ASN A 6 46.79 14.89 37.25
C ASN A 6 46.96 16.36 36.83
N LEU A 7 48.16 16.74 36.35
CA LEU A 7 48.41 18.09 35.82
C LEU A 7 47.62 18.33 34.52
N PHE A 8 47.62 17.36 33.61
CA PHE A 8 46.86 17.44 32.36
C PHE A 8 45.34 17.51 32.57
N ARG A 9 44.82 16.84 33.61
CA ARG A 9 43.40 16.92 33.99
C ARG A 9 42.96 18.32 34.42
N LYS A 10 43.82 19.10 35.11
CA LYS A 10 43.52 20.50 35.50
C LYS A 10 43.52 21.46 34.30
N LEU A 11 44.27 21.14 33.26
CA LEU A 11 44.35 21.89 32.00
C LEU A 11 43.24 21.53 30.99
N GLY A 12 42.25 20.72 31.39
CA GLY A 12 41.12 20.32 30.54
C GLY A 12 41.48 19.30 29.45
N TRP A 13 42.74 18.90 29.33
CA TRP A 13 43.19 17.92 28.35
C TRP A 13 43.03 16.50 28.91
N ARG A 14 42.06 15.74 28.37
CA ARG A 14 41.89 14.31 28.67
C ARG A 14 42.27 13.47 27.44
N PRO A 15 43.22 12.54 27.55
CA PRO A 15 43.52 11.65 26.44
C PRO A 15 42.31 10.75 26.14
N ARG A 16 42.09 10.41 24.88
CA ARG A 16 40.98 9.55 24.43
C ARG A 16 40.95 8.17 25.10
N SER A 17 42.05 7.78 25.76
CA SER A 17 42.23 6.56 26.53
C SER A 17 41.65 6.60 27.95
N VAL A 18 41.28 7.78 28.50
CA VAL A 18 40.48 7.85 29.73
C VAL A 18 39.02 7.59 29.34
N GLY A 19 38.70 6.31 29.20
CA GLY A 19 37.41 5.82 28.72
C GLY A 19 36.25 6.31 29.59
N THR A 20 35.10 6.53 28.95
CA THR A 20 33.82 6.66 29.65
C THR A 20 33.64 5.48 30.61
N PRO A 21 33.31 5.74 31.89
CA PRO A 21 33.19 4.67 32.88
C PRO A 21 32.02 3.75 32.52
N GLY A 22 32.23 2.44 32.62
CA GLY A 22 31.21 1.44 32.30
C GLY A 22 30.99 1.24 30.79
N ARG A 23 29.77 0.87 30.39
CA ARG A 23 29.44 0.59 28.98
C ARG A 23 29.35 1.88 28.16
N GLN A 24 30.09 1.95 27.04
CA GLN A 24 30.26 3.18 26.26
C GLN A 24 28.95 3.76 25.67
N TRP A 25 27.97 2.90 25.35
CA TRP A 25 26.74 3.28 24.65
C TRP A 25 25.49 3.27 25.54
N SER A 26 25.62 3.00 26.84
CA SER A 26 24.50 2.90 27.78
C SER A 26 24.80 3.56 29.12
N GLY A 27 23.77 3.79 29.95
CA GLY A 27 23.92 4.45 31.26
C GLY A 27 23.99 5.99 31.19
N LYS A 28 24.41 6.62 32.28
CA LYS A 28 24.46 8.10 32.41
C LYS A 28 25.67 8.72 31.69
N ASN A 29 26.84 8.10 31.80
CA ASN A 29 28.10 8.62 31.25
C ASN A 29 28.46 7.89 29.95
N ARG A 30 27.82 8.27 28.84
CA ARG A 30 28.03 7.67 27.51
C ARG A 30 29.10 8.41 26.71
N ARG A 31 29.67 7.72 25.73
CA ARG A 31 30.59 8.32 24.77
C ARG A 31 29.81 9.26 23.84
N ILE A 32 30.23 10.52 23.77
CA ILE A 32 29.66 11.49 22.84
C ILE A 32 30.03 11.07 21.41
N ARG A 33 29.01 10.85 20.57
CA ARG A 33 29.18 10.56 19.14
C ARG A 33 28.95 11.84 18.35
N ALA A 34 30.01 12.40 17.78
CA ALA A 34 29.90 13.56 16.91
C ALA A 34 29.23 13.17 15.58
N VAL A 35 28.32 14.01 15.11
CA VAL A 35 27.69 13.87 13.80
C VAL A 35 28.68 14.38 12.74
N THR A 36 29.08 13.51 11.83
CA THR A 36 30.01 13.87 10.74
C THR A 36 29.30 14.60 9.61
N SER A 37 30.04 15.34 8.79
CA SER A 37 29.52 15.98 7.57
C SER A 37 28.87 14.97 6.61
N GLY A 38 29.46 13.78 6.47
CA GLY A 38 28.91 12.69 5.66
C GLY A 38 27.56 12.18 6.15
N MET A 39 27.36 12.10 7.48
CA MET A 39 26.04 11.79 8.05
C MET A 39 25.02 12.86 7.72
N LYS A 40 25.39 14.15 7.84
CA LYS A 40 24.51 15.27 7.48
C LYS A 40 24.12 15.26 6.00
N LYS A 41 25.04 14.92 5.10
CA LYS A 41 24.76 14.79 3.66
C LYS A 41 23.77 13.65 3.41
N ARG A 42 24.00 12.46 3.99
CA ARG A 42 23.09 11.31 3.83
C ARG A 42 21.68 11.58 4.36
N MET A 43 21.53 12.33 5.45
CA MET A 43 20.22 12.73 5.95
C MET A 43 19.49 13.62 4.95
N ARG A 44 20.16 14.66 4.42
CA ARG A 44 19.61 15.52 3.36
C ARG A 44 19.24 14.75 2.10
N ASP A 45 20.11 13.84 1.64
CA ASP A 45 19.82 13.01 0.47
C ASP A 45 18.58 12.12 0.68
N LYS A 46 18.35 11.64 1.92
CA LYS A 46 17.13 10.90 2.27
C LYS A 46 15.90 11.78 2.31
N GLU A 47 15.99 12.96 2.93
CA GLU A 47 14.91 13.95 2.99
C GLU A 47 14.45 14.34 1.57
N ASN A 48 15.40 14.62 0.67
CA ASN A 48 15.09 14.93 -0.72
C ASN A 48 14.41 13.77 -1.46
N ARG A 49 14.83 12.53 -1.20
CA ARG A 49 14.16 11.34 -1.78
C ARG A 49 12.74 11.19 -1.26
N ILE A 50 12.52 11.40 0.03
CA ILE A 50 11.18 11.34 0.63
C ILE A 50 10.29 12.41 -0.02
N ALA A 51 10.77 13.65 -0.11
CA ALA A 51 10.04 14.73 -0.76
C ALA A 51 9.66 14.39 -2.22
N SER A 52 10.61 13.84 -3.01
CA SER A 52 10.31 13.43 -4.39
C SER A 52 9.24 12.33 -4.49
N VAL A 53 9.21 11.41 -3.52
CA VAL A 53 8.20 10.35 -3.49
C VAL A 53 6.85 10.90 -3.03
N GLU A 54 6.84 11.82 -2.08
CA GLU A 54 5.62 12.50 -1.62
C GLU A 54 4.98 13.32 -2.74
N GLU A 55 5.77 14.05 -3.54
CA GLU A 55 5.29 14.78 -4.72
C GLU A 55 4.63 13.84 -5.74
N MET A 56 5.20 12.64 -5.95
CA MET A 56 4.61 11.63 -6.83
C MET A 56 3.31 11.05 -6.30
N ILE A 57 3.21 10.83 -4.98
CA ILE A 57 2.01 10.27 -4.34
C ILE A 57 0.89 11.31 -4.25
N GLN A 58 1.23 12.59 -4.13
CA GLN A 58 0.26 13.67 -3.95
C GLN A 58 -0.76 13.77 -5.10
N PHE A 59 -0.35 13.43 -6.32
CA PHE A 59 -1.21 13.43 -7.49
C PHE A 59 -1.54 12.00 -7.92
N SER A 60 -2.54 11.40 -7.27
CA SER A 60 -3.03 10.09 -7.68
C SER A 60 -3.75 10.19 -9.03
N TYR A 61 -3.47 9.25 -9.93
CA TYR A 61 -4.14 9.16 -11.23
C TYR A 61 -5.64 8.84 -11.10
N LEU A 62 -6.00 8.04 -10.10
CA LEU A 62 -7.38 7.66 -9.80
C LEU A 62 -7.88 8.47 -8.60
N THR A 63 -9.16 8.81 -8.64
CA THR A 63 -9.89 9.26 -7.46
C THR A 63 -10.09 8.11 -6.49
N LYS A 64 -10.32 8.41 -5.20
CA LYS A 64 -10.55 7.36 -4.18
C LYS A 64 -11.70 6.43 -4.56
N GLU A 65 -12.77 7.01 -5.11
CA GLU A 65 -13.94 6.26 -5.57
C GLU A 65 -13.60 5.29 -6.71
N GLU A 66 -12.76 5.69 -7.67
CA GLU A 66 -12.32 4.82 -8.76
C GLU A 66 -11.33 3.74 -8.33
N ALA A 67 -10.46 4.05 -7.35
CA ALA A 67 -9.48 3.12 -6.82
C ALA A 67 -10.10 2.04 -5.91
N GLU A 68 -11.19 2.37 -5.22
CA GLU A 68 -11.89 1.47 -4.31
C GLU A 68 -12.80 0.46 -5.01
N ILE A 69 -13.16 0.69 -6.29
CA ILE A 69 -13.98 -0.26 -7.02
C ILE A 69 -13.08 -1.41 -7.50
N PRO A 70 -13.20 -2.63 -6.95
CA PRO A 70 -12.48 -3.79 -7.47
C PRO A 70 -12.93 -4.02 -8.92
N LYS A 71 -11.97 -4.36 -9.79
CA LYS A 71 -12.21 -4.59 -11.23
C LYS A 71 -13.36 -5.56 -11.49
N GLU A 72 -13.48 -6.58 -10.65
CA GLU A 72 -14.57 -7.57 -10.67
C GLU A 72 -15.96 -6.90 -10.59
N LYS A 73 -16.14 -5.90 -9.73
CA LYS A 73 -17.41 -5.16 -9.62
C LYS A 73 -17.69 -4.29 -10.84
N LEU A 74 -16.66 -3.75 -11.51
CA LEU A 74 -16.83 -3.01 -12.76
C LEU A 74 -17.33 -3.94 -13.88
N GLU A 75 -16.72 -5.11 -13.99
CA GLU A 75 -17.11 -6.15 -14.96
C GLU A 75 -18.54 -6.65 -14.71
N GLU A 76 -18.92 -6.86 -13.44
CA GLU A 76 -20.29 -7.19 -13.04
C GLU A 76 -21.28 -6.11 -13.47
N ILE A 77 -20.99 -4.83 -13.20
CA ILE A 77 -21.86 -3.70 -13.56
C ILE A 77 -22.03 -3.60 -15.08
N GLU A 78 -20.96 -3.79 -15.86
CA GLU A 78 -21.03 -3.81 -17.32
C GLU A 78 -21.84 -4.99 -17.85
N SER A 79 -21.67 -6.19 -17.27
CA SER A 79 -22.44 -7.36 -17.65
C SER A 79 -23.95 -7.17 -17.43
N ILE A 80 -24.33 -6.56 -16.30
CA ILE A 80 -25.74 -6.26 -15.96
C ILE A 80 -26.29 -5.21 -16.93
N LYS A 81 -25.53 -4.14 -17.25
CA LYS A 81 -25.95 -3.12 -18.22
C LYS A 81 -26.19 -3.71 -19.60
N ASN A 82 -25.27 -4.56 -20.08
CA ASN A 82 -25.40 -5.24 -21.36
C ASN A 82 -26.61 -6.18 -21.39
N ARG A 83 -26.85 -6.91 -20.29
CA ARG A 83 -28.02 -7.77 -20.13
C ARG A 83 -29.33 -6.96 -20.17
N MET A 84 -29.41 -5.85 -19.44
CA MET A 84 -30.58 -4.97 -19.43
C MET A 84 -30.83 -4.34 -20.80
N LEU A 85 -29.78 -3.91 -21.50
CA LEU A 85 -29.87 -3.41 -22.87
C LEU A 85 -30.39 -4.49 -23.81
N TRP A 86 -29.90 -5.72 -23.70
CA TRP A 86 -30.36 -6.84 -24.52
C TRP A 86 -31.82 -7.23 -24.22
N GLN A 87 -32.25 -7.20 -22.96
CA GLN A 87 -33.66 -7.37 -22.58
C GLN A 87 -34.55 -6.25 -23.11
N LYS A 88 -34.05 -5.01 -23.10
CA LYS A 88 -34.75 -3.82 -23.63
C LYS A 88 -34.76 -3.78 -25.15
N ARG A 89 -33.89 -4.51 -25.85
CA ARG A 89 -34.00 -4.69 -27.29
C ARG A 89 -35.31 -5.43 -27.53
N ILE A 90 -36.34 -4.69 -27.92
CA ILE A 90 -37.57 -5.21 -28.48
C ILE A 90 -37.20 -5.80 -29.84
N LEU A 91 -36.59 -6.99 -29.84
CA LEU A 91 -36.71 -7.91 -30.95
C LEU A 91 -38.21 -8.15 -31.06
N GLY A 92 -38.80 -7.74 -32.20
CA GLY A 92 -40.21 -7.93 -32.50
C GLY A 92 -40.69 -9.34 -32.14
N HIS A 93 -42.00 -9.50 -32.02
CA HIS A 93 -42.59 -10.80 -31.67
C HIS A 93 -41.95 -11.91 -32.53
N ASP A 94 -41.53 -12.99 -31.88
CA ASP A 94 -40.84 -14.08 -32.58
C ASP A 94 -41.90 -14.79 -33.42
N VAL A 95 -42.06 -14.36 -34.67
CA VAL A 95 -43.18 -14.77 -35.55
C VAL A 95 -43.13 -16.28 -35.82
N PHE A 96 -41.97 -16.91 -35.63
CA PHE A 96 -41.74 -18.33 -35.92
C PHE A 96 -41.48 -19.18 -34.68
N GLY A 97 -41.57 -18.63 -33.47
CA GLY A 97 -41.46 -19.39 -32.21
C GLY A 97 -40.15 -20.19 -32.07
N LEU A 98 -39.08 -19.78 -32.76
CA LEU A 98 -37.85 -20.54 -32.85
C LEU A 98 -36.92 -20.34 -31.64
N GLY A 99 -37.27 -19.47 -30.69
CA GLY A 99 -36.64 -19.42 -29.36
C GLY A 99 -35.14 -19.10 -29.36
N ALA A 100 -34.57 -18.81 -30.52
CA ALA A 100 -33.15 -18.58 -30.72
C ALA A 100 -32.82 -17.14 -30.31
N GLY A 101 -32.66 -16.93 -28.99
CA GLY A 101 -32.06 -15.71 -28.46
C GLY A 101 -32.99 -14.76 -27.72
N LYS A 102 -34.09 -15.23 -27.12
CA LYS A 102 -34.75 -14.52 -26.02
C LYS A 102 -34.52 -15.32 -24.73
N PRO A 103 -34.15 -14.67 -23.61
CA PRO A 103 -33.98 -15.39 -22.36
C PRO A 103 -35.37 -15.83 -21.91
N SER A 104 -35.54 -17.11 -21.65
CA SER A 104 -36.80 -17.56 -21.08
C SER A 104 -36.94 -17.01 -19.65
N PRO A 105 -38.16 -16.84 -19.12
CA PRO A 105 -38.35 -16.61 -17.69
C PRO A 105 -37.63 -17.67 -16.83
N LEU A 106 -37.43 -18.88 -17.37
CA LEU A 106 -36.66 -19.96 -16.74
C LEU A 106 -35.18 -19.59 -16.54
N ASP A 107 -34.56 -18.90 -17.50
CA ASP A 107 -33.17 -18.45 -17.39
C ASP A 107 -33.00 -17.40 -16.28
N HIS A 108 -34.04 -16.59 -16.03
CA HIS A 108 -34.05 -15.69 -14.87
C HIS A 108 -34.06 -16.48 -13.57
N PHE A 109 -34.92 -17.50 -13.45
CA PHE A 109 -34.98 -18.34 -12.27
C PHE A 109 -33.68 -19.12 -12.00
N MET A 110 -32.99 -19.58 -13.05
CA MET A 110 -31.70 -20.27 -12.90
C MET A 110 -30.59 -19.38 -12.33
N VAL A 111 -30.63 -18.07 -12.57
CA VAL A 111 -29.62 -17.13 -12.04
C VAL A 111 -29.99 -16.62 -10.64
N THR A 112 -31.26 -16.31 -10.39
CA THR A 112 -31.68 -15.73 -9.10
C THR A 112 -31.90 -16.76 -7.99
N ASP A 113 -32.32 -17.98 -8.35
CA ASP A 113 -32.55 -19.05 -7.37
C ASP A 113 -31.29 -19.91 -7.19
N THR A 114 -30.32 -19.33 -6.49
CA THR A 114 -29.05 -19.98 -6.16
C THR A 114 -29.23 -21.20 -5.26
N ARG A 115 -30.38 -21.38 -4.60
CA ARG A 115 -30.67 -22.56 -3.77
C ARG A 115 -30.93 -23.82 -4.61
N ARG A 116 -31.52 -23.67 -5.78
CA ARG A 116 -31.89 -24.80 -6.66
C ARG A 116 -30.88 -25.03 -7.79
N TYR A 117 -30.26 -23.96 -8.29
CA TYR A 117 -29.45 -23.99 -9.51
C TYR A 117 -28.01 -23.51 -9.30
N SER A 118 -27.52 -23.38 -8.06
CA SER A 118 -26.07 -23.25 -7.86
C SER A 118 -25.39 -24.49 -8.43
N LYS A 119 -24.36 -24.29 -9.24
CA LYS A 119 -23.41 -25.35 -9.54
C LYS A 119 -22.84 -25.77 -8.19
N LYS A 120 -23.10 -27.01 -7.77
CA LYS A 120 -22.29 -27.61 -6.73
C LYS A 120 -20.88 -27.63 -7.29
N ASP A 121 -19.95 -27.02 -6.58
CA ASP A 121 -18.54 -27.15 -6.89
C ASP A 121 -18.21 -28.64 -6.67
N ASP A 122 -18.14 -29.39 -7.76
CA ASP A 122 -17.69 -30.77 -7.75
C ASP A 122 -16.17 -30.74 -7.54
N GLU A 123 -15.76 -30.90 -6.27
CA GLU A 123 -14.41 -31.37 -5.89
C GLU A 123 -14.21 -32.84 -6.24
#